data_AF-A0A3D1TVJ1-F1
#
_entry.id   AF-A0A3D1TVJ1-F1
#
_cell.length_a   1.000
_cell.length_b   1.000
_cell.length_c   1.000
_cell.angle_alpha   90.00
_cell.angle_beta   90.00
_cell.angle_gamma   90.00
#
_symmetry.space_group_name_H-M   'P 1'
#
loop_
_entity.id
_entity.type
_entity.pdbx_description
1 polymer ?
#
loop_
_entity_poly.entity_id
_entity_poly.type
_entity_poly.pdbx_seq_one_letter_code
_entity_poly.pdbx_strand_id
1 'polypeptide(L)'
;MTEPAPEATSPAFALAASGRGRAIGIAAVILMLGNLSTSALGFTRQAVIAHVFHTASTDAWFAASIVPQMFYDLTIGAAISAALIPTFTEIFERDGREALGRTLGSVLVLAWLALGLVVVVLILSAGPFMHLLLHAYPQYHNVVAESVDVVRVLLPSLVFLGTSAVLLSALYSMKRFTAPAFATTFYHLGIILGAILLARPLGVLALPVGA
;
A
#
# COMPACT_ATOMS: atom_id res chain seq x y z
N MET A 1 19.49 -61.45 -1.22
CA MET A 1 18.94 -60.10 -0.95
C MET A 1 19.85 -59.11 -1.65
N THR A 2 19.55 -58.82 -2.92
CA THR A 2 20.25 -57.82 -3.72
C THR A 2 19.59 -56.46 -3.46
N GLU A 3 20.37 -55.52 -2.94
CA GLU A 3 19.99 -54.14 -2.72
C GLU A 3 19.67 -53.46 -4.07
N PRO A 4 18.53 -52.77 -4.24
CA PRO A 4 18.25 -52.07 -5.48
C PRO A 4 19.18 -50.85 -5.59
N ALA A 5 19.86 -50.72 -6.73
CA ALA A 5 20.77 -49.61 -7.02
C ALA A 5 20.04 -48.25 -6.95
N PRO A 6 20.72 -47.17 -6.50
CA PRO A 6 20.11 -45.85 -6.38
C PRO A 6 19.65 -45.36 -7.75
N GLU A 7 18.35 -45.11 -7.85
CA GLU A 7 17.67 -44.61 -9.03
C GLU A 7 18.28 -43.25 -9.42
N ALA A 8 18.97 -43.22 -10.56
CA ALA A 8 19.60 -42.01 -11.07
C ALA A 8 18.52 -40.93 -11.27
N THR A 9 18.54 -39.91 -10.42
CA THR A 9 17.65 -38.75 -10.53
C THR A 9 17.82 -38.14 -11.92
N SER A 10 16.77 -38.23 -12.73
CA SER A 10 16.81 -37.86 -14.15
C SER A 10 17.37 -36.44 -14.35
N PRO A 11 18.32 -36.22 -15.28
CA PRO A 11 18.94 -34.91 -15.52
C PRO A 11 17.93 -33.80 -15.87
N ALA A 12 16.73 -34.17 -16.35
CA ALA A 12 15.62 -33.25 -16.58
C ALA A 12 15.09 -32.61 -15.26
N PHE A 13 15.07 -33.37 -14.17
CA PHE A 13 14.65 -32.87 -12.85
C PHE A 13 15.69 -31.87 -12.28
N ALA A 14 16.98 -32.15 -12.45
CA ALA A 14 18.06 -31.26 -12.03
C ALA A 14 18.10 -29.94 -12.83
N LEU A 15 17.83 -29.98 -14.14
CA LEU A 15 17.72 -28.79 -15.00
C LEU A 15 16.47 -27.95 -14.69
N ALA A 16 15.34 -28.61 -14.39
CA ALA A 16 14.13 -27.91 -13.95
C ALA A 16 14.29 -27.26 -12.57
N ALA A 17 15.02 -27.91 -11.65
CA ALA A 17 15.32 -27.38 -10.32
C ALA A 17 16.27 -26.17 -10.38
N SER A 18 17.30 -26.20 -11.24
CA SER A 18 18.26 -25.09 -11.41
C SER A 18 17.61 -23.86 -12.06
N GLY A 19 16.71 -24.04 -13.04
CA GLY A 19 15.93 -22.95 -13.63
C GLY A 19 14.98 -22.29 -12.64
N ARG A 20 14.35 -23.10 -11.76
CA ARG A 20 13.43 -22.62 -10.71
C ARG A 20 14.18 -21.86 -9.61
N GLY A 21 15.34 -22.34 -9.19
CA GLY A 21 16.22 -21.65 -8.23
C GLY A 21 16.71 -20.30 -8.73
N ARG A 22 17.10 -20.21 -10.01
CA ARG A 22 17.50 -18.94 -10.64
C ARG A 22 16.34 -17.94 -10.74
N ALA A 23 15.13 -18.39 -11.07
CA ALA A 23 13.94 -17.53 -11.12
C ALA A 23 13.56 -16.98 -9.73
N ILE A 24 13.63 -17.82 -8.69
CA ILE A 24 13.40 -17.40 -7.29
C ILE A 24 14.47 -16.39 -6.84
N GLY A 25 15.75 -16.63 -7.18
CA GLY A 25 16.83 -15.70 -6.86
C GLY A 25 16.67 -14.32 -7.51
N ILE A 26 16.30 -14.27 -8.80
CA ILE A 26 16.05 -13.00 -9.49
C ILE A 26 14.85 -12.27 -8.88
N ALA A 27 13.76 -12.98 -8.59
CA ALA A 27 12.59 -12.39 -7.95
C ALA A 27 12.93 -11.82 -6.56
N ALA A 28 13.72 -12.54 -5.76
CA ALA A 28 14.17 -12.07 -4.45
C ALA A 28 15.02 -10.79 -4.54
N VAL A 29 15.94 -10.71 -5.50
CA VAL A 29 16.76 -9.50 -5.72
C VAL A 29 15.90 -8.32 -6.14
N ILE A 30 14.93 -8.51 -7.04
CA ILE A 30 14.02 -7.45 -7.47
C ILE A 30 13.19 -6.93 -6.29
N LEU A 31 12.66 -7.82 -5.46
CA LEU A 31 11.89 -7.44 -4.27
C LEU A 31 12.77 -6.70 -3.25
N MET A 32 14.00 -7.17 -3.02
CA MET A 32 14.95 -6.53 -2.12
C MET A 32 15.31 -5.12 -2.59
N LEU A 33 15.62 -4.94 -3.88
CA LEU A 33 15.92 -3.63 -4.45
C LEU A 33 14.71 -2.70 -4.39
N GLY A 34 13.51 -3.18 -4.74
CA GLY A 34 12.28 -2.39 -4.63
C GLY A 34 11.98 -1.94 -3.19
N ASN A 35 12.21 -2.82 -2.21
CA ASN A 35 12.02 -2.49 -0.80
C ASN A 35 13.06 -1.48 -0.30
N LEU A 36 14.31 -1.58 -0.77
CA LEU A 36 15.37 -0.63 -0.42
C LEU A 36 15.09 0.75 -1.04
N SER A 37 14.66 0.81 -2.30
CA SER A 37 14.24 2.05 -2.95
C SER A 37 13.05 2.69 -2.23
N THR A 38 12.06 1.90 -1.83
CA THR A 38 10.90 2.38 -1.05
C THR A 38 11.36 2.95 0.30
N SER A 39 12.23 2.23 1.01
CA SER A 39 12.79 2.68 2.30
C SER A 39 13.58 3.99 2.16
N ALA A 40 14.43 4.08 1.14
CA ALA A 40 15.22 5.28 0.86
C ALA A 40 14.31 6.49 0.56
N LEU A 41 13.29 6.33 -0.28
CA LEU A 41 12.33 7.37 -0.57
C LEU A 41 11.49 7.75 0.66
N GLY A 42 11.11 6.77 1.48
CA GLY A 42 10.46 7.02 2.75
C GLY A 42 11.31 7.91 3.66
N PHE A 43 12.61 7.62 3.78
CA PHE A 43 13.54 8.45 4.54
C PHE A 43 13.68 9.85 3.93
N THR A 44 13.86 9.96 2.61
CA THR A 44 13.92 11.26 1.91
C THR A 44 12.66 12.07 2.15
N ARG A 45 11.48 11.45 2.08
CA ARG A 45 10.21 12.11 2.39
C ARG A 45 10.21 12.71 3.79
N GLN A 46 10.64 11.95 4.80
CA GLN A 46 10.71 12.48 6.17
C GLN A 46 11.68 13.66 6.29
N ALA A 47 12.85 13.57 5.65
CA ALA A 47 13.82 14.68 5.65
C ALA A 47 13.27 15.93 4.96
N VAL A 48 12.56 15.78 3.84
CA VAL A 48 11.91 16.89 3.12
C VAL A 48 10.82 17.53 3.99
N ILE A 49 9.96 16.73 4.62
CA ILE A 49 8.90 17.24 5.50
C ILE A 49 9.51 18.06 6.64
N ALA A 50 10.51 17.50 7.34
CA ALA A 50 11.18 18.19 8.45
C ALA A 50 11.93 19.46 8.04
N HIS A 51 12.35 19.57 6.77
CA HIS A 51 13.01 20.76 6.24
C HIS A 51 12.02 21.84 5.80
N VAL A 52 10.89 21.44 5.21
CA VAL A 52 9.91 22.37 4.61
C VAL A 52 8.89 22.88 5.64
N PHE A 53 8.51 22.03 6.61
CA PHE A 53 7.48 22.35 7.60
C PHE A 53 8.07 22.53 8.99
N HIS A 54 7.43 23.37 9.80
CA HIS A 54 7.77 23.48 11.22
C HIS A 54 7.24 22.29 12.02
N THR A 55 7.72 22.15 13.25
CA THR A 55 7.43 21.00 14.13
C THR A 55 5.93 20.74 14.30
N ALA A 56 5.13 21.78 14.59
CA ALA A 56 3.69 21.60 14.78
C ALA A 56 2.95 21.03 13.55
N SER A 57 3.25 21.50 12.33
CA SER A 57 2.65 20.95 11.11
C SER A 57 3.13 19.54 10.80
N THR A 58 4.39 19.25 11.10
CA THR A 58 4.94 17.89 10.97
C THR A 58 4.23 16.93 11.93
N ASP A 59 4.01 17.35 13.17
CA ASP A 59 3.28 16.57 14.18
C ASP A 59 1.82 16.38 13.79
N ALA A 60 1.16 17.41 13.25
CA ALA A 60 -0.21 17.33 12.75
C ALA A 60 -0.33 16.31 11.60
N TRP A 61 0.63 16.32 10.68
CA TRP A 61 0.72 15.34 9.60
C TRP A 61 0.92 13.91 10.13
N PHE A 62 1.82 13.71 11.09
CA PHE A 62 2.05 12.39 11.67
C PHE A 62 0.83 11.88 12.46
N ALA A 63 0.19 12.75 13.24
CA ALA A 63 -1.04 12.43 13.95
C ALA A 63 -2.17 12.04 12.99
N ALA A 64 -2.39 12.82 11.92
CA ALA A 64 -3.37 12.51 10.89
C ALA A 64 -3.07 11.20 10.13
N SER A 65 -1.78 10.91 9.90
CA SER A 65 -1.33 9.71 9.19
C SER A 65 -1.58 8.40 9.94
N ILE A 66 -1.91 8.44 11.24
CA ILE A 66 -2.32 7.25 12.01
C ILE A 66 -3.57 6.62 11.37
N VAL A 67 -4.52 7.45 10.94
CA VAL A 67 -5.81 7.00 10.40
C VAL A 67 -5.65 6.13 9.15
N PRO A 68 -4.98 6.57 8.07
CA PRO A 68 -4.75 5.72 6.91
C PRO A 68 -3.87 4.51 7.22
N GLN A 69 -2.94 4.61 8.17
CA GLN A 69 -2.12 3.47 8.56
C GLN A 69 -2.97 2.37 9.22
N MET A 70 -3.86 2.72 10.15
CA MET A 70 -4.82 1.76 10.72
C MET A 70 -5.67 1.11 9.62
N PHE A 71 -6.10 1.90 8.64
CA PHE A 71 -6.89 1.40 7.53
C PHE A 71 -6.11 0.41 6.65
N TYR A 72 -4.86 0.74 6.34
CA TYR A 72 -3.95 -0.12 5.60
C TYR A 72 -3.74 -1.45 6.32
N ASP A 73 -3.46 -1.41 7.62
CA ASP A 73 -3.19 -2.59 8.45
C ASP A 73 -4.42 -3.50 8.55
N LEU A 74 -5.61 -2.92 8.75
CA LEU A 74 -6.87 -3.67 8.85
C LEU A 74 -7.31 -4.25 7.50
N THR A 75 -7.21 -3.46 6.43
CA THR A 75 -7.91 -3.72 5.18
C THR A 75 -7.01 -4.36 4.15
N ILE A 76 -5.81 -3.81 3.93
CA ILE A 76 -4.94 -4.14 2.81
C ILE A 76 -3.88 -5.16 3.21
N GLY A 77 -3.33 -5.01 4.42
CA GLY A 77 -2.31 -5.90 4.98
C GLY A 77 -2.84 -7.29 5.36
N ALA A 78 -4.09 -7.40 5.82
CA ALA A 78 -4.61 -8.65 6.40
C ALA A 78 -5.81 -9.26 5.66
N ALA A 79 -6.86 -8.48 5.34
CA ALA A 79 -8.13 -9.06 4.89
C ALA A 79 -8.25 -9.15 3.36
N ILE A 80 -8.04 -8.05 2.64
CA ILE A 80 -8.28 -7.98 1.20
C ILE A 80 -7.27 -8.86 0.45
N SER A 81 -5.97 -8.69 0.70
CA SER A 81 -4.93 -9.42 -0.03
C SER A 81 -5.01 -10.93 0.23
N ALA A 82 -5.28 -11.34 1.48
CA ALA A 82 -5.40 -12.75 1.85
C ALA A 82 -6.60 -13.45 1.19
N ALA A 83 -7.71 -12.73 0.99
CA ALA A 83 -8.89 -13.27 0.31
C ALA A 83 -8.81 -13.17 -1.21
N LEU A 84 -8.40 -12.01 -1.75
CA LEU A 84 -8.47 -11.75 -3.19
C LEU A 84 -7.37 -12.44 -3.99
N ILE A 85 -6.15 -12.55 -3.48
CA ILE A 85 -5.05 -13.20 -4.22
C ILE A 85 -5.41 -14.66 -4.57
N PRO A 86 -5.81 -15.54 -3.63
CA PRO A 86 -6.17 -16.91 -3.97
C PRO A 86 -7.40 -16.97 -4.88
N THR A 87 -8.45 -16.18 -4.61
CA THR A 87 -9.65 -16.14 -5.46
C THR A 87 -9.34 -15.70 -6.89
N PHE A 88 -8.55 -14.64 -7.07
CA PHE A 88 -8.14 -14.18 -8.39
C PHE A 88 -7.19 -15.15 -9.07
N THR A 89 -6.39 -15.91 -8.32
CA THR A 89 -5.53 -16.96 -8.88
C THR A 89 -6.38 -18.10 -9.45
N GLU A 90 -7.38 -18.57 -8.69
CA GLU A 90 -8.30 -19.61 -9.15
C GLU A 90 -9.05 -19.19 -10.43
N ILE A 91 -9.62 -17.97 -10.43
CA ILE A 91 -10.33 -17.43 -11.61
C ILE A 91 -9.39 -17.31 -12.81
N PHE A 92 -8.16 -16.84 -12.60
CA PHE A 92 -7.19 -16.68 -13.67
C PHE A 92 -6.75 -18.02 -14.27
N GLU A 93 -6.50 -19.02 -13.42
CA GLU A 93 -6.06 -20.35 -13.86
C GLU A 93 -7.19 -21.15 -14.51
N ARG A 94 -8.43 -21.01 -14.04
CA ARG A 94 -9.58 -21.76 -14.56
C ARG A 94 -10.24 -21.10 -15.77
N ASP A 95 -10.53 -19.81 -15.67
CA ASP A 95 -11.41 -19.09 -16.60
C ASP A 95 -10.65 -18.03 -17.44
N GLY A 96 -9.36 -17.84 -17.17
CA GLY A 96 -8.47 -16.98 -17.93
C GLY A 96 -8.61 -15.48 -17.62
N ARG A 97 -7.85 -14.68 -18.39
CA ARG A 97 -7.68 -13.24 -18.15
C ARG A 97 -8.96 -12.43 -18.28
N GLU A 98 -9.85 -12.80 -19.21
CA GLU A 98 -11.08 -12.05 -19.46
C GLU A 98 -12.10 -12.21 -18.32
N ALA A 99 -12.23 -13.42 -17.77
CA ALA A 99 -13.03 -13.67 -16.58
C ALA A 99 -12.48 -12.90 -15.37
N LEU A 100 -11.15 -12.93 -15.16
CA LEU A 100 -10.51 -12.14 -14.10
C LEU A 100 -10.82 -10.64 -14.26
N GLY A 101 -10.74 -10.10 -15.48
CA GLY A 101 -11.04 -8.69 -15.74
C GLY A 101 -12.47 -8.28 -15.38
N ARG A 102 -13.46 -9.13 -15.68
CA ARG A 102 -14.88 -8.89 -15.32
C ARG A 102 -15.10 -8.91 -13.80
N THR A 103 -14.53 -9.89 -13.12
CA THR A 103 -14.58 -9.97 -11.65
C THR A 103 -13.88 -8.78 -11.01
N LEU A 104 -12.68 -8.43 -11.50
CA LEU A 104 -11.91 -7.28 -11.03
C LEU A 104 -12.73 -5.99 -11.13
N GLY A 105 -13.38 -5.72 -12.26
CA GLY A 105 -14.23 -4.54 -12.43
C GLY A 105 -15.37 -4.48 -11.40
N SER A 106 -16.03 -5.61 -11.15
CA SER A 106 -17.11 -5.70 -10.16
C SER A 106 -16.61 -5.46 -8.74
N VAL A 107 -15.47 -6.06 -8.37
CA VAL A 107 -14.83 -5.87 -7.06
C VAL A 107 -14.38 -4.41 -6.88
N LEU A 108 -13.85 -3.78 -7.92
CA LEU A 108 -13.45 -2.37 -7.87
C LEU A 108 -14.65 -1.44 -7.62
N VAL A 109 -15.77 -1.66 -8.32
CA VAL A 109 -16.99 -0.86 -8.08
C VAL A 109 -17.48 -1.05 -6.65
N LEU A 110 -17.53 -2.29 -6.16
CA LEU A 110 -17.95 -2.56 -4.78
C LEU A 110 -16.99 -1.93 -3.76
N ALA A 111 -15.69 -2.02 -3.99
CA ALA A 111 -14.67 -1.39 -3.14
C ALA A 111 -14.83 0.14 -3.13
N TRP A 112 -15.07 0.77 -4.28
CA TRP A 112 -15.34 2.20 -4.37
C TRP A 112 -16.58 2.63 -3.58
N LEU A 113 -17.68 1.87 -3.70
CA LEU A 113 -18.91 2.17 -2.97
C LEU A 113 -18.73 1.99 -1.45
N ALA A 114 -18.13 0.87 -1.03
CA ALA A 114 -17.93 0.57 0.38
C ALA A 114 -16.94 1.54 1.03
N LEU A 115 -15.76 1.74 0.41
CA LEU A 115 -14.75 2.66 0.93
C LEU A 115 -15.19 4.11 0.82
N GLY A 116 -15.89 4.48 -0.26
CA GLY A 116 -16.45 5.82 -0.42
C GLY A 116 -17.43 6.15 0.71
N LEU A 117 -18.31 5.22 1.06
CA LEU A 117 -19.22 5.39 2.20
C LEU A 117 -18.45 5.56 3.51
N VAL A 118 -17.46 4.70 3.77
CA VAL A 118 -16.64 4.81 4.99
C VAL A 118 -15.89 6.14 5.05
N VAL A 119 -15.29 6.57 3.94
CA VAL A 119 -14.59 7.85 3.84
C VAL A 119 -15.51 9.02 4.11
N VAL A 120 -16.73 9.03 3.54
CA VAL A 120 -17.72 10.09 3.83
C VAL A 120 -18.04 10.13 5.32
N VAL A 121 -18.32 8.99 5.94
CA VAL A 121 -18.60 8.91 7.38
C VAL A 121 -17.41 9.43 8.21
N LEU A 122 -16.19 9.03 7.86
CA LEU A 122 -14.97 9.47 8.56
C LEU A 122 -14.72 10.96 8.39
N ILE A 123 -14.96 11.54 7.21
CA ILE A 123 -14.79 12.99 6.98
C ILE A 123 -15.78 13.78 7.85
N LEU A 124 -17.04 13.36 7.89
CA LEU A 124 -18.09 14.00 8.69
C LEU A 124 -17.81 13.87 10.19
N SER A 125 -17.27 12.73 10.62
CA SER A 125 -16.93 12.45 12.02
C SER A 125 -15.47 12.78 12.39
N ALA A 126 -14.68 13.39 11.49
CA ALA A 126 -13.23 13.56 11.66
C ALA A 126 -12.86 14.29 12.95
N GLY A 127 -13.60 15.33 13.32
CA GLY A 127 -13.40 16.08 14.57
C GLY A 127 -13.45 15.18 15.82
N PRO A 128 -14.64 14.65 16.19
CA PRO A 128 -14.77 13.79 17.37
C PRO A 128 -13.91 12.53 17.26
N PHE A 129 -13.75 11.96 16.07
CA PHE A 129 -12.91 10.80 15.84
C PHE A 129 -11.44 11.07 16.18
N MET A 130 -10.85 12.17 15.68
CA MET A 130 -9.47 12.53 15.97
C MET A 130 -9.28 12.93 17.44
N HIS A 131 -10.26 13.61 18.05
CA HIS A 131 -10.19 13.91 19.49
C HIS A 131 -10.15 12.64 20.35
N LEU A 132 -10.95 11.64 20.01
CA LEU A 132 -10.95 10.35 20.69
C LEU A 132 -9.65 9.58 20.43
N LEU A 133 -9.23 9.49 19.17
CA LEU A 133 -8.02 8.77 18.76
C LEU A 133 -6.78 9.36 19.43
N LEU A 134 -6.61 10.68 19.36
CA LEU A 134 -5.42 11.36 19.87
C LEU A 134 -5.40 11.49 21.39
N HIS A 135 -6.48 11.14 22.10
CA HIS A 135 -6.47 11.07 23.57
C HIS A 135 -5.42 10.08 24.10
N ALA A 136 -5.12 9.02 23.33
CA ALA A 136 -4.09 8.04 23.65
C ALA A 136 -2.66 8.50 23.27
N TYR A 137 -2.51 9.69 22.66
CA TYR A 137 -1.25 10.21 22.15
C TYR A 137 -0.98 11.63 22.68
N PRO A 138 -0.50 11.76 23.94
CA PRO A 138 -0.29 13.05 24.59
C PRO A 138 0.59 14.03 23.80
N GLN A 139 1.56 13.51 23.03
CA GLN A 139 2.45 14.31 22.20
C GLN A 139 1.75 15.08 21.07
N TYR A 140 0.51 14.71 20.72
CA TYR A 140 -0.25 15.36 19.64
C TYR A 140 -1.42 16.23 20.14
N HIS A 141 -1.58 16.39 21.47
CA HIS A 141 -2.70 17.14 22.04
C HIS A 141 -2.74 18.62 21.62
N ASN A 142 -1.59 19.22 21.33
CA ASN A 142 -1.48 20.61 20.88
C ASN A 142 -1.80 20.81 19.39
N VAL A 143 -1.89 19.72 18.60
CA VAL A 143 -2.07 19.78 17.14
C VAL A 143 -3.36 19.09 16.67
N VAL A 144 -4.29 18.75 17.58
CA VAL A 144 -5.52 18.01 17.23
C VAL A 144 -6.35 18.75 16.18
N ALA A 145 -6.54 20.06 16.32
CA ALA A 145 -7.32 20.86 15.37
C ALA A 145 -6.71 20.83 13.96
N GLU A 146 -5.40 21.07 13.84
CA GLU A 146 -4.68 21.01 12.56
C GLU A 146 -4.70 19.58 11.98
N SER A 147 -4.59 18.56 12.83
CA SER A 147 -4.66 17.15 12.42
C SER A 147 -6.05 16.78 11.85
N VAL A 148 -7.13 17.38 12.36
CA VAL A 148 -8.49 17.18 11.82
C VAL A 148 -8.59 17.70 10.40
N ASP A 149 -8.01 18.86 10.10
CA ASP A 149 -8.03 19.42 8.74
C ASP A 149 -7.17 18.60 7.79
N VAL A 150 -5.97 18.19 8.24
CA VAL A 150 -5.08 17.32 7.47
C VAL A 150 -5.77 15.99 7.17
N VAL A 151 -6.38 15.34 8.17
CA VAL A 151 -7.00 14.02 7.97
C VAL A 151 -8.20 14.10 7.04
N ARG A 152 -8.98 15.18 7.05
CA ARG A 152 -10.11 15.37 6.12
C ARG A 152 -9.66 15.38 4.65
N VAL A 153 -8.53 16.01 4.37
CA VAL A 153 -7.95 16.03 3.02
C VAL A 153 -7.29 14.70 2.68
N LEU A 154 -6.76 14.00 3.68
CA LEU A 154 -6.10 12.70 3.50
C LEU A 154 -7.10 11.57 3.28
N LEU A 155 -8.27 11.58 3.93
CA LEU A 155 -9.26 10.49 3.91
C LEU A 155 -9.70 10.04 2.49
N PRO A 156 -9.92 10.93 1.50
CA PRO A 156 -10.18 10.53 0.12
C PRO A 156 -9.11 9.59 -0.47
N SER A 157 -7.83 9.72 -0.07
CA SER A 157 -6.75 8.82 -0.51
C SER A 157 -7.02 7.34 -0.17
N LEU A 158 -7.84 7.05 0.87
CA LEU A 158 -8.17 5.67 1.27
C LEU A 158 -8.89 4.89 0.17
N VAL A 159 -9.73 5.56 -0.62
CA VAL A 159 -10.41 4.92 -1.75
C VAL A 159 -9.40 4.47 -2.79
N PHE A 160 -8.42 5.32 -3.10
CA PHE A 160 -7.33 5.02 -4.03
C PHE A 160 -6.42 3.93 -3.48
N LEU A 161 -6.13 3.96 -2.18
CA LEU A 161 -5.33 2.95 -1.49
C LEU A 161 -6.00 1.57 -1.56
N GLY A 162 -7.31 1.50 -1.27
CA GLY A 162 -8.07 0.25 -1.41
C GLY A 162 -8.18 -0.23 -2.85
N THR A 163 -8.37 0.68 -3.81
CA THR A 163 -8.31 0.37 -5.26
C THR A 163 -6.96 -0.24 -5.62
N SER A 164 -5.87 0.36 -5.15
CA SER A 164 -4.51 -0.14 -5.35
C SER A 164 -4.37 -1.57 -4.80
N ALA A 165 -4.85 -1.86 -3.59
CA ALA A 165 -4.79 -3.20 -3.02
C ALA A 165 -5.51 -4.27 -3.88
N VAL A 166 -6.67 -3.94 -4.43
CA VAL A 166 -7.41 -4.83 -5.33
C VAL A 166 -6.63 -5.07 -6.63
N LEU A 167 -6.09 -4.00 -7.23
CA LEU A 167 -5.27 -4.09 -8.45
C LEU A 167 -3.99 -4.89 -8.23
N LEU A 168 -3.32 -4.67 -7.10
CA LEU A 168 -2.11 -5.39 -6.70
C LEU A 168 -2.42 -6.87 -6.49
N SER A 169 -3.55 -7.21 -5.88
CA SER A 169 -4.00 -8.60 -5.72
C SER A 169 -4.17 -9.30 -7.07
N ALA A 170 -4.73 -8.61 -8.08
CA ALA A 170 -4.86 -9.15 -9.43
C ALA A 170 -3.50 -9.26 -10.15
N LEU A 171 -2.58 -8.32 -9.93
CA LEU A 171 -1.22 -8.40 -10.48
C LEU A 171 -0.44 -9.57 -9.88
N TYR A 172 -0.57 -9.79 -8.57
CA TYR A 172 0.04 -10.92 -7.88
C TYR A 172 -0.52 -12.26 -8.34
N SER A 173 -1.84 -12.38 -8.56
CA SER A 173 -2.42 -13.61 -9.11
C SER A 173 -1.89 -13.94 -10.51
N MET A 174 -1.57 -12.90 -11.31
CA MET A 174 -0.92 -13.05 -12.63
C MET A 174 0.61 -13.21 -12.56
N LYS A 175 1.21 -13.35 -11.36
CA LYS A 175 2.67 -13.44 -11.15
C LYS A 175 3.45 -12.24 -11.72
N ARG A 176 2.84 -11.06 -11.76
CA ARG A 176 3.46 -9.80 -12.21
C ARG A 176 3.92 -8.96 -11.02
N PHE A 177 5.16 -9.13 -10.61
CA PHE A 177 5.72 -8.53 -9.39
C PHE A 177 6.39 -7.15 -9.59
N THR A 178 6.69 -6.77 -10.83
CA THR A 178 7.41 -5.51 -11.11
C THR A 178 6.55 -4.27 -10.86
N ALA A 179 5.32 -4.23 -11.37
CA ALA A 179 4.42 -3.10 -11.14
C ALA A 179 4.09 -2.88 -9.64
N PRO A 180 3.80 -3.92 -8.85
CA PRO A 180 3.68 -3.81 -7.39
C PRO A 180 4.91 -3.22 -6.68
N ALA A 181 6.12 -3.60 -7.12
CA ALA A 181 7.36 -3.18 -6.47
C ALA A 181 7.61 -1.65 -6.53
N PHE A 182 7.00 -0.96 -7.51
CA PHE A 182 7.13 0.49 -7.66
C PHE A 182 5.90 1.28 -7.18
N ALA A 183 4.80 0.63 -6.83
CA ALA A 183 3.58 1.33 -6.42
C ALA A 183 3.80 2.24 -5.20
N THR A 184 4.51 1.73 -4.19
CA THR A 184 4.89 2.47 -2.98
C THR A 184 5.87 3.61 -3.25
N THR A 185 6.73 3.48 -4.25
CA THR A 185 7.65 4.53 -4.70
C THR A 185 6.89 5.75 -5.16
N PHE A 186 5.84 5.58 -5.98
CA PHE A 186 5.01 6.69 -6.45
C PHE A 186 4.27 7.40 -5.32
N TYR A 187 3.80 6.67 -4.31
CA TYR A 187 3.18 7.25 -3.12
C TYR A 187 4.14 8.19 -2.37
N HIS A 188 5.37 7.74 -2.10
CA HIS A 188 6.36 8.60 -1.45
C HIS A 188 6.74 9.81 -2.31
N LEU A 189 6.87 9.61 -3.63
CA LEU A 189 7.20 10.66 -4.57
C LEU A 189 6.11 11.74 -4.63
N GLY A 190 4.84 11.35 -4.65
CA GLY A 190 3.70 12.26 -4.64
C GLY A 190 3.74 13.19 -3.43
N ILE A 191 3.97 12.66 -2.23
CA ILE A 191 4.06 13.46 -1.00
C ILE A 191 5.25 14.43 -1.06
N ILE A 192 6.41 13.97 -1.57
CA ILE A 192 7.59 14.84 -1.74
C ILE A 192 7.28 15.99 -2.71
N LEU A 193 6.66 15.70 -3.85
CA LEU A 193 6.29 16.71 -4.84
C LEU A 193 5.23 17.67 -4.28
N GLY A 194 4.23 17.17 -3.55
CA GLY A 194 3.25 17.97 -2.84
C GLY A 194 3.92 18.94 -1.86
N ALA A 195 4.82 18.44 -1.01
CA ALA A 195 5.60 19.26 -0.09
C ALA A 195 6.38 20.38 -0.80
N ILE A 196 7.10 20.06 -1.89
CA ILE A 196 7.96 21.04 -2.56
C ILE A 196 7.15 22.07 -3.35
N LEU A 197 6.08 21.64 -4.04
CA LEU A 197 5.33 22.47 -4.98
C LEU A 197 4.16 23.21 -4.33
N LEU A 198 3.54 22.63 -3.31
CA LEU A 198 2.27 23.12 -2.74
C LEU A 198 2.40 23.64 -1.30
N ALA A 199 3.55 23.51 -0.63
CA ALA A 199 3.71 24.01 0.75
C ALA A 199 3.47 25.52 0.89
N ARG A 200 3.88 26.32 -0.12
CA ARG A 200 3.65 27.78 -0.10
C ARG A 200 2.16 28.17 -0.09
N PRO A 201 1.33 27.69 -1.02
CA PRO A 201 -0.09 28.04 -1.04
C PRO A 201 -0.96 27.29 -0.01
N LEU A 202 -0.60 26.05 0.35
CA LEU A 202 -1.49 25.15 1.12
C LEU A 202 -0.98 24.83 2.53
N GLY A 203 0.24 25.25 2.89
CA GLY A 203 0.86 24.87 4.17
C GLY A 203 0.92 23.35 4.31
N VAL A 204 0.63 22.83 5.52
CA VAL A 204 0.65 21.40 5.83
C VAL A 204 -0.29 20.57 4.95
N LEU A 205 -1.36 21.16 4.40
CA LEU A 205 -2.31 20.47 3.52
C LEU A 205 -1.69 20.09 2.17
N ALA A 206 -0.51 20.60 1.84
CA ALA A 206 0.28 20.16 0.69
C ALA A 206 0.64 18.66 0.75
N LEU A 207 0.83 18.12 1.96
CA LEU A 207 1.19 16.71 2.17
C LEU A 207 0.05 15.75 1.80
N PRO A 208 -1.17 15.87 2.37
CA PRO A 208 -2.27 14.99 2.01
C PRO A 208 -2.74 15.16 0.55
N VAL A 209 -2.50 16.31 -0.09
CA VAL A 209 -2.78 16.48 -1.53
C VAL A 209 -1.81 15.69 -2.41
N GLY A 210 -0.56 15.51 -1.97
CA GLY A 210 0.43 14.71 -2.67
C GLY A 210 0.32 13.20 -2.40
N ALA A 211 -0.42 12.79 -1.37
CA ALA A 211 -0.60 11.41 -0.94
C ALA A 211 -1.65 10.66 -1.78
#